data_AF-A0A7C5E938-F1
#
_entry.id   AF-A0A7C5E938-F1
#
_cell.length_a   1.000
_cell.length_b   1.000
_cell.length_c   1.000
_cell.angle_alpha   90.00
_cell.angle_beta   90.00
_cell.angle_gamma   90.00
#
_symmetry.space_group_name_H-M   'P 1'
#
loop_
_entity.id
_entity.type
_entity.pdbx_description
1 polymer ?
#
loop_
_entity_poly.entity_id
_entity_poly.type
_entity_poly.pdbx_seq_one_letter_code
_entity_poly.pdbx_strand_id
1 'polypeptide(L)'
;MIRILKSRGIWETCESFNNEAESGVRGITCARVLGVHFKRGGTIVAGIGFSPSSEITVHDVLGRFGEPDYILLTDMGLPEYPETGMSLYYERITTKIDLPAQDNFVYSVSPFTKIESIGYFDVDEYEAHKTCIFPYLLTWHGYGEYEQP
;
A
#
# COMPACT_ATOMS: atom_id res chain seq x y z
N MET A 1 9.53 -17.08 7.24
CA MET A 1 8.41 -16.18 7.61
C MET A 1 7.86 -16.46 9.01
N ILE A 2 7.21 -17.61 9.28
CA ILE A 2 6.68 -17.94 10.63
C ILE A 2 7.74 -17.80 11.73
N ARG A 3 9.00 -18.22 11.47
CA ARG A 3 10.12 -18.01 12.40
C ARG A 3 10.38 -16.53 12.73
N ILE A 4 10.27 -15.62 11.76
CA ILE A 4 10.50 -14.18 11.95
C ILE A 4 9.38 -13.58 12.79
N LEU A 5 8.13 -13.92 12.48
CA LEU A 5 6.95 -13.46 13.22
C LEU A 5 6.96 -13.96 14.67
N LYS A 6 7.34 -15.24 14.87
CA LYS A 6 7.54 -15.80 16.21
C LYS A 6 8.69 -15.12 16.96
N SER A 7 9.82 -14.85 16.31
CA SER A 7 10.95 -14.17 16.97
C SER A 7 10.64 -12.73 17.38
N ARG A 8 9.67 -12.08 16.74
CA ARG A 8 9.24 -10.72 17.08
C ARG A 8 8.06 -10.69 18.05
N GLY A 9 7.56 -11.84 18.51
CA GLY A 9 6.40 -11.92 19.41
C GLY A 9 5.06 -11.50 18.78
N ILE A 10 5.02 -11.30 17.46
CA ILE A 10 3.82 -10.84 16.74
C ILE A 10 2.92 -12.01 16.36
N TRP A 11 3.47 -13.23 16.31
CA TRP A 11 2.75 -14.41 15.85
C TRP A 11 1.44 -14.70 16.62
N GLU A 12 1.40 -14.39 17.91
CA GLU A 12 0.23 -14.65 18.76
C GLU A 12 -0.96 -13.75 18.42
N THR A 13 -0.72 -12.64 17.72
CA THR A 13 -1.77 -11.71 17.24
C THR A 13 -2.09 -11.91 15.76
N CYS A 14 -1.56 -12.98 15.16
CA CYS A 14 -1.78 -13.30 13.75
C CYS A 14 -2.94 -14.27 13.55
N GLU A 15 -3.79 -13.95 12.57
CA GLU A 15 -4.90 -14.79 12.13
C GLU A 15 -4.69 -15.19 10.66
N SER A 16 -4.86 -16.48 10.37
CA SER A 16 -4.88 -16.97 8.99
C SER A 16 -6.31 -16.96 8.45
N PHE A 17 -6.47 -16.58 7.19
CA PHE A 17 -7.75 -16.58 6.50
C PHE A 17 -7.62 -17.20 5.11
N ASN A 18 -8.72 -17.73 4.58
CA ASN A 18 -8.78 -18.28 3.23
C ASN A 18 -10.13 -17.99 2.57
N ASN A 19 -10.15 -17.00 1.67
CA ASN A 19 -11.34 -16.57 0.95
C ASN A 19 -11.28 -16.96 -0.55
N GLU A 20 -10.41 -17.89 -0.94
CA GLU A 20 -10.21 -18.29 -2.35
C GLU A 20 -11.48 -18.86 -3.02
N ALA A 21 -12.42 -19.38 -2.23
CA ALA A 21 -13.72 -19.88 -2.71
C ALA A 21 -14.63 -18.75 -3.23
N GLU A 22 -14.42 -17.52 -2.73
CA GLU A 22 -15.23 -16.33 -3.05
C GLU A 22 -14.50 -15.39 -4.01
N SER A 23 -13.53 -15.92 -4.77
CA SER A 23 -12.57 -15.12 -5.57
C SER A 23 -11.69 -14.19 -4.74
N GLY A 24 -11.67 -14.36 -3.41
CA GLY A 24 -10.80 -13.62 -2.51
C GLY A 24 -9.39 -14.22 -2.42
N VAL A 25 -8.63 -13.71 -1.46
CA VAL A 25 -7.24 -14.12 -1.23
C VAL A 25 -7.10 -15.00 0.01
N ARG A 26 -5.96 -15.67 0.11
CA ARG A 26 -5.55 -16.42 1.29
C ARG A 26 -4.34 -15.75 1.91
N GLY A 27 -4.30 -15.68 3.23
CA GLY A 27 -3.25 -14.91 3.88
C GLY A 27 -3.17 -15.05 5.38
N ILE A 28 -2.31 -14.21 5.94
CA ILE A 28 -2.10 -14.02 7.38
C ILE A 28 -2.17 -12.52 7.64
N THR A 29 -2.94 -12.09 8.63
CA THR A 29 -2.94 -10.71 9.13
C THR A 29 -2.51 -10.71 10.58
N CYS A 30 -1.74 -9.73 11.02
CA CYS A 30 -1.26 -9.61 12.39
C CYS A 30 -1.56 -8.22 12.95
N ALA A 31 -2.53 -8.13 13.86
CA ALA A 31 -2.93 -6.90 14.55
C ALA A 31 -3.11 -5.66 13.66
N ARG A 32 -3.51 -5.83 12.38
CA ARG A 32 -3.59 -4.78 11.34
C ARG A 32 -2.27 -4.08 10.98
N VAL A 33 -1.14 -4.51 11.54
CA VAL A 33 0.19 -3.91 11.27
C VAL A 33 0.91 -4.63 10.14
N LEU A 34 0.62 -5.91 9.92
CA LEU A 34 1.24 -6.73 8.90
C LEU A 34 0.19 -7.62 8.23
N GLY A 35 0.18 -7.62 6.90
CA GLY A 35 -0.56 -8.55 6.06
C GLY A 35 0.41 -9.33 5.17
N VAL A 36 0.12 -10.61 4.97
CA VAL A 36 0.79 -11.46 3.98
C VAL A 36 -0.27 -12.17 3.17
N HIS A 37 -0.22 -12.06 1.84
CA HIS A 37 -1.08 -12.82 0.94
C HIS A 37 -0.27 -13.87 0.17
N PHE A 38 -0.93 -14.97 -0.16
CA PHE A 38 -0.34 -16.09 -0.87
C PHE A 38 -0.93 -16.24 -2.27
N LYS A 39 -0.14 -16.81 -3.19
CA LYS A 39 -0.63 -17.27 -4.50
C LYS A 39 -1.73 -18.31 -4.31
N ARG A 40 -2.71 -18.29 -5.21
CA ARG A 40 -3.88 -19.17 -5.15
C ARG A 40 -3.47 -20.65 -5.08
N GLY A 41 -4.02 -21.38 -4.12
CA GLY A 41 -3.78 -22.82 -3.95
C GLY A 41 -2.36 -23.20 -3.50
N GLY A 42 -1.50 -22.23 -3.16
CA GLY A 42 -0.09 -22.48 -2.83
C GLY A 42 0.42 -21.59 -1.70
N THR A 43 1.47 -22.00 -1.00
CA THR A 43 2.05 -21.26 0.16
C THR A 43 3.11 -20.22 -0.24
N ILE A 44 3.24 -19.95 -1.53
CA ILE A 44 4.14 -18.93 -2.07
C ILE A 44 3.55 -17.56 -1.75
N VAL A 45 4.34 -16.68 -1.14
CA VAL A 45 3.93 -15.32 -0.82
C VAL A 45 3.78 -14.53 -2.12
N ALA A 46 2.60 -13.95 -2.33
CA ALA A 46 2.30 -13.06 -3.44
C ALA A 46 2.48 -11.58 -3.07
N GLY A 47 2.49 -11.28 -1.77
CA GLY A 47 2.92 -9.99 -1.28
C GLY A 47 2.75 -9.81 0.22
N ILE A 48 3.23 -8.66 0.68
CA ILE A 48 3.37 -8.31 2.09
C ILE A 48 3.04 -6.83 2.22
N GLY A 49 2.09 -6.50 3.09
CA GLY A 49 1.77 -5.11 3.46
C GLY A 49 2.09 -4.85 4.93
N PHE A 50 2.61 -3.68 5.27
CA PHE A 50 2.77 -3.30 6.68
C PHE A 50 2.72 -1.79 6.92
N SER A 51 2.37 -1.40 8.13
CA SER A 51 2.54 -0.03 8.62
C SER A 51 3.89 0.13 9.33
N PRO A 52 4.75 1.06 8.90
CA PRO A 52 6.03 1.29 9.55
C PRO A 52 5.87 1.68 11.03
N SER A 53 6.67 1.08 11.92
CA SER A 53 6.68 1.44 13.35
C SER A 53 7.50 2.69 13.64
N SER A 54 8.44 3.04 12.76
CA SER A 54 9.19 4.28 12.78
C SER A 54 8.57 5.28 11.82
N GLU A 55 8.62 6.56 12.15
CA GLU A 55 8.21 7.60 11.21
C GLU A 55 9.14 7.60 9.99
N ILE A 56 8.57 7.32 8.83
CA ILE A 56 9.21 7.43 7.52
C ILE A 56 8.43 8.48 6.75
N THR A 57 9.13 9.37 6.05
CA THR A 57 8.51 10.43 5.26
C THR A 57 8.62 10.16 3.76
N VAL A 58 7.83 10.88 2.96
CA VAL A 58 7.96 10.86 1.49
C VAL A 58 9.40 11.23 1.07
N HIS A 59 10.04 12.21 1.72
CA HIS A 59 11.42 12.56 1.43
C HIS A 59 12.39 11.38 1.60
N ASP A 60 12.24 10.60 2.67
CA ASP A 60 13.10 9.44 2.94
C ASP A 60 12.94 8.36 1.85
N VAL A 61 11.69 8.11 1.44
CA VAL A 61 11.37 7.14 0.39
C VAL A 61 11.95 7.58 -0.96
N LEU A 62 11.74 8.84 -1.34
CA LEU A 62 12.28 9.39 -2.60
C LEU A 62 13.81 9.36 -2.61
N GLY A 63 14.44 9.69 -1.49
CA GLY A 63 15.91 9.60 -1.35
C GLY A 63 16.46 8.18 -1.49
N ARG A 64 15.64 7.15 -1.20
CA ARG A 64 16.04 5.75 -1.28
C ARG A 64 15.73 5.10 -2.63
N PHE A 65 14.55 5.36 -3.18
CA PHE A 65 14.01 4.63 -4.33
C PHE A 65 13.88 5.49 -5.60
N GLY A 66 14.06 6.80 -5.50
CA GLY A 66 13.79 7.75 -6.58
C GLY A 66 12.32 8.15 -6.60
N GLU A 67 11.90 8.78 -7.70
CA GLU A 67 10.51 9.18 -7.91
C GLU A 67 9.61 7.97 -8.20
N PRO A 68 8.35 7.96 -7.74
CA PRO A 68 7.39 6.94 -8.13
C PRO A 68 7.05 7.07 -9.61
N ASP A 69 6.76 5.93 -10.25
CA ASP A 69 6.35 5.91 -11.65
C ASP A 69 4.94 6.52 -11.81
N TYR A 70 4.06 6.28 -10.83
CA TYR A 70 2.69 6.80 -10.82
C TYR A 70 2.21 7.11 -9.41
N ILE A 71 1.11 7.84 -9.34
CA ILE A 71 0.29 7.98 -8.14
C ILE A 71 -1.16 7.57 -8.43
N LEU A 72 -1.90 7.27 -7.37
CA LEU A 72 -3.34 7.13 -7.39
C LEU A 72 -3.93 8.02 -6.29
N LEU A 73 -4.91 8.84 -6.64
CA LEU A 73 -5.77 9.49 -5.66
C LEU A 73 -7.01 8.62 -5.45
N THR A 74 -7.45 8.48 -4.19
CA THR A 74 -8.65 7.71 -3.86
C THR A 74 -9.58 8.56 -3.01
N ASP A 75 -10.83 8.72 -3.44
CA ASP A 75 -11.87 9.30 -2.62
C ASP A 75 -12.39 8.24 -1.65
N MET A 76 -12.17 8.48 -0.36
CA MET A 76 -12.54 7.59 0.74
C MET A 76 -13.72 8.14 1.55
N GLY A 77 -14.01 9.43 1.39
CA GLY A 77 -15.04 10.15 2.13
C GLY A 77 -16.40 10.24 1.43
N LEU A 78 -17.36 10.82 2.15
CA LEU A 78 -18.65 11.22 1.59
C LEU A 78 -18.54 12.64 1.00
N PRO A 79 -19.40 13.06 0.08
CA PRO A 79 -19.37 14.43 -0.45
C PRO A 79 -19.44 15.53 0.63
N GLU A 80 -20.13 15.27 1.74
CA GLU A 80 -20.23 16.20 2.89
C GLU A 80 -19.00 16.17 3.82
N TYR A 81 -18.21 15.09 3.75
CA TYR A 81 -17.01 14.85 4.55
C TYR A 81 -15.93 14.27 3.65
N PRO A 82 -15.35 15.09 2.74
CA PRO A 82 -14.38 14.60 1.79
C PRO A 82 -13.16 14.08 2.51
N GLU A 83 -12.69 12.93 2.05
CA GLU A 83 -11.47 12.31 2.54
C GLU A 83 -10.73 11.77 1.31
N THR A 84 -9.52 12.25 1.07
CA THR A 84 -8.70 11.84 -0.07
C THR A 84 -7.45 11.13 0.42
N GLY A 85 -7.18 9.96 -0.13
CA GLY A 85 -5.94 9.21 0.05
C GLY A 85 -5.03 9.35 -1.17
N MET A 86 -3.73 9.16 -0.98
CA MET A 86 -2.77 9.07 -2.06
C MET A 86 -1.92 7.81 -1.92
N SER A 87 -1.75 7.09 -3.01
CA SER A 87 -0.83 5.96 -3.12
C SER A 87 0.27 6.27 -4.13
N LEU A 88 1.51 5.92 -3.81
CA LEU A 88 2.68 6.00 -4.68
C LEU A 88 3.00 4.61 -5.23
N TYR A 89 3.21 4.50 -6.55
CA TYR A 89 3.47 3.24 -7.24
C TYR A 89 4.89 3.22 -7.82
N TYR A 90 5.63 2.15 -7.52
CA TYR A 90 6.99 1.90 -8.01
C TYR A 90 7.03 0.58 -8.76
N GLU A 91 7.04 0.63 -10.08
CA GLU A 91 7.02 -0.55 -10.96
C GLU A 91 8.30 -1.37 -10.82
N ARG A 92 9.45 -0.71 -10.81
CA ARG A 92 10.76 -1.38 -10.80
C ARG A 92 10.95 -2.30 -9.58
N ILE A 93 10.36 -1.95 -8.46
CA ILE A 93 10.45 -2.70 -7.20
C ILE A 93 9.10 -3.29 -6.75
N THR A 94 8.11 -3.30 -7.65
CA THR A 94 6.76 -3.86 -7.43
C THR A 94 6.17 -3.47 -6.08
N THR A 95 6.21 -2.16 -5.78
CA THR A 95 5.87 -1.61 -4.46
C THR A 95 4.76 -0.56 -4.59
N LYS A 96 3.79 -0.62 -3.68
CA LYS A 96 2.79 0.42 -3.43
C LYS A 96 3.06 1.03 -2.06
N ILE A 97 2.99 2.35 -1.94
CA ILE A 97 3.14 3.05 -0.67
C ILE A 97 1.91 3.92 -0.46
N ASP A 98 1.21 3.73 0.65
CA ASP A 98 0.04 4.53 1.00
C ASP A 98 0.44 5.67 1.92
N LEU A 99 -0.08 6.86 1.61
CA LEU A 99 0.03 8.05 2.44
C LEU A 99 -1.27 8.24 3.23
N PRO A 100 -1.21 8.85 4.42
CA PRO A 100 -2.39 9.11 5.24
C PRO A 100 -3.45 9.90 4.47
N ALA A 101 -4.71 9.58 4.75
CA ALA A 101 -5.85 10.34 4.30
C ALA A 101 -5.81 11.81 4.73
N GLN A 102 -6.44 12.69 3.95
CA GLN A 102 -6.63 14.10 4.28
C GLN A 102 -8.10 14.48 4.13
N ASP A 103 -8.62 15.26 5.08
CA ASP A 103 -10.01 15.75 5.11
C ASP A 103 -10.24 16.88 4.08
N ASN A 104 -10.04 16.57 2.79
CA ASN A 104 -10.16 17.51 1.69
C ASN A 104 -10.35 16.75 0.35
N PHE A 105 -10.85 17.44 -0.68
CA PHE A 105 -10.91 16.92 -2.06
C PHE A 105 -9.56 17.02 -2.80
N VAL A 106 -8.68 17.91 -2.32
CA VAL A 106 -7.34 18.10 -2.85
C VAL A 106 -6.33 17.48 -1.89
N TYR A 107 -5.45 16.63 -2.42
CA TYR A 107 -4.39 16.02 -1.63
C TYR A 107 -3.12 16.85 -1.69
N SER A 108 -2.60 17.29 -0.53
CA SER A 108 -1.32 18.01 -0.46
C SER A 108 -0.19 17.10 0.00
N VAL A 109 0.83 16.89 -0.84
CA VAL A 109 2.01 16.11 -0.49
C VAL A 109 3.22 17.02 -0.27
N SER A 110 3.85 16.85 0.89
CA SER A 110 5.05 17.57 1.30
C SER A 110 6.21 16.60 1.53
N PRO A 111 7.47 17.08 1.60
CA PRO A 111 8.60 16.25 1.99
C PRO A 111 8.40 15.52 3.32
N PHE A 112 7.63 16.11 4.24
CA PHE A 112 7.39 15.61 5.59
C PHE A 112 6.13 14.77 5.72
N THR A 113 5.38 14.56 4.63
CA THR A 113 4.21 13.69 4.65
C THR A 113 4.66 12.28 5.06
N LYS A 114 4.02 11.74 6.10
CA LYS A 114 4.38 10.43 6.67
C LYS A 114 3.88 9.31 5.76
N ILE A 115 4.55 8.17 5.81
CA ILE A 115 4.08 6.93 5.17
C ILE A 115 3.13 6.20 6.11
N GLU A 116 1.95 5.85 5.63
CA GLU A 116 0.96 5.08 6.39
C GLU A 116 1.19 3.57 6.26
N SER A 117 1.39 3.10 5.03
CA SER A 117 1.61 1.69 4.76
C SER A 117 2.50 1.44 3.54
N ILE A 118 3.16 0.28 3.52
CA ILE A 118 4.02 -0.16 2.42
C ILE A 118 3.61 -1.57 2.03
N GLY A 119 3.30 -1.76 0.75
CA GLY A 119 2.99 -3.05 0.14
C GLY A 119 4.06 -3.46 -0.86
N TYR A 120 4.64 -4.64 -0.68
CA TYR A 120 5.50 -5.31 -1.66
C TYR A 120 4.73 -6.46 -2.30
N PHE A 121 4.81 -6.57 -3.62
CA PHE A 121 4.07 -7.55 -4.39
C PHE A 121 5.03 -8.37 -5.26
N ASP A 122 4.65 -9.61 -5.56
CA ASP A 122 5.24 -10.27 -6.72
C ASP A 122 4.78 -9.59 -8.02
N VAL A 123 5.48 -9.86 -9.12
CA VAL A 123 5.23 -9.19 -10.40
C VAL A 123 3.81 -9.45 -10.92
N ASP A 124 3.31 -10.69 -10.80
CA ASP A 124 1.99 -11.05 -11.34
C ASP A 124 0.89 -10.31 -10.57
N GLU A 125 1.02 -10.26 -9.24
CA GLU A 125 0.07 -9.59 -8.36
C GLU A 125 0.13 -8.06 -8.53
N TYR A 126 1.33 -7.49 -8.66
CA TYR A 126 1.52 -6.06 -8.89
C TYR A 126 0.84 -5.63 -10.20
N GLU A 127 1.08 -6.37 -11.29
CA GLU A 127 0.49 -6.07 -12.59
C GLU A 127 -1.01 -6.28 -12.62
N ALA A 128 -1.54 -7.29 -11.94
CA ALA A 128 -2.98 -7.49 -11.79
C ALA A 128 -3.63 -6.31 -11.05
N HIS A 129 -3.03 -5.86 -9.95
CA HIS A 129 -3.52 -4.70 -9.19
C HIS A 129 -3.45 -3.42 -10.03
N LYS A 130 -2.30 -3.16 -10.69
CA LYS A 130 -2.07 -2.00 -11.55
C LYS A 130 -3.07 -1.95 -12.71
N THR A 131 -3.35 -3.08 -13.37
CA THR A 131 -4.26 -3.16 -14.51
C THR A 131 -5.67 -2.68 -14.16
N CYS A 132 -6.16 -3.02 -12.96
CA CYS A 132 -7.49 -2.60 -12.50
C CYS A 132 -7.62 -1.09 -12.28
N ILE A 133 -6.52 -0.43 -11.89
CA ILE A 133 -6.48 0.99 -11.55
C ILE A 133 -5.84 1.87 -12.62
N PHE A 134 -5.31 1.26 -13.69
CA PHE A 134 -4.53 1.94 -14.72
C PHE A 134 -5.20 3.21 -15.29
N PRO A 135 -6.52 3.24 -15.55
CA PRO A 135 -7.18 4.44 -16.05
C PRO A 135 -7.18 5.63 -15.09
N TYR A 136 -6.89 5.41 -13.80
CA TYR A 136 -6.92 6.41 -12.74
C TYR A 136 -5.51 6.80 -12.25
N LEU A 137 -4.46 6.18 -12.80
CA LEU A 137 -3.08 6.51 -12.46
C LEU A 137 -2.70 7.88 -13.02
N LEU A 138 -2.16 8.73 -12.15
CA LEU A 138 -1.63 10.04 -12.51
C LEU A 138 -0.10 10.01 -12.48
N THR A 139 0.51 10.95 -13.21
CA THR A 139 1.96 11.12 -13.18
C THR A 139 2.37 11.87 -11.91
N TRP A 140 3.48 11.47 -11.30
CA TRP A 140 4.10 12.24 -10.23
C TRP A 140 4.74 13.52 -10.77
N HIS A 141 4.41 14.67 -10.16
CA HIS A 141 4.92 15.98 -10.56
C HIS A 141 5.70 16.69 -9.44
N GLY A 142 6.10 15.94 -8.41
CA GLY A 142 6.82 16.47 -7.25
C GLY A 142 5.91 16.80 -6.06
N TYR A 143 6.43 17.57 -5.12
CA TYR A 143 5.66 18.05 -3.98
C TYR A 143 4.64 19.11 -4.41
N GLY A 144 3.46 19.12 -3.79
CA GLY A 144 2.40 20.06 -4.13
C GLY A 144 1.01 19.48 -3.93
N GLU A 145 0.05 20.09 -4.61
CA GLU A 145 -1.35 19.71 -4.59
C GLU A 145 -1.69 18.82 -5.78
N TYR A 146 -2.54 17.84 -5.52
CA TYR A 146 -3.05 16.89 -6.51
C TYR A 146 -4.56 16.81 -6.37
N GLU A 147 -5.24 16.81 -7.51
CA GLU A 147 -6.69 16.72 -7.63
C GLU A 147 -7.06 15.59 -8.59
N GLN A 148 -8.22 14.96 -8.35
CA GLN A 148 -8.73 14.01 -9.32
C GLN A 148 -9.15 14.74 -10.61
N PRO A 149 -8.91 14.16 -11.79
CA PRO A 149 -9.31 14.74 -13.07
C PRO A 149 -10.84 14.79 -13.27
#